data_AF-A0A948SW80-F1
#
_entry.id   AF-A0A948SW80-F1
#
_cell.length_a   1.000
_cell.length_b   1.000
_cell.length_c   1.000
_cell.angle_alpha   90.00
_cell.angle_beta   90.00
_cell.angle_gamma   90.00
#
_symmetry.space_group_name_H-M   'P 1'
#
loop_
_entity.id
_entity.type
_entity.pdbx_description
1 polymer ?
#
loop_
_entity_poly.entity_id
_entity_poly.type
_entity_poly.pdbx_seq_one_letter_code
_entity_poly.pdbx_strand_id
1 'polypeptide(L)'
;CYSLGITKADAVALGLLFERFLSPERDGPPDIDIDIESGRREEVIQYVYERYGRTHAAQVANVITYRTRSAVRDAAKALARDGVDPDQPPADVAALAAQLLDHPRHLGIHSGGMVICDRPVSHVCPVEWATMQNRSVLQWDKDDCAAAGLVKFDLLGLGMLSALHNAVDFVAEHRGEPLDLAGLPQEDDVYAMLCRADTVGVFQVESRAQMATLPRLKPRRFYDLVVEVALIRPGPIQGGSVHPYIRRRNGEEPVTYLHPLLENSLGKTLGVPLFQEQLMQMAIDVAGFSAAEADQLRQAMGSKRSKARMQRLRERLYAGMERRGITGETADIIFDKMQAFANYGFPESHSVSFAYLVYASAYIKFHEPAIFCAALLNAQPMGFWSPHSLTRDARRHGVVVNQPCINASSALASLEDDPSSTSGLAVRLGLSSVRGVGRELADDIAAQRPYVDMEDLARRVPSLNTAQLESLATAGAFGVFGGQRRDALWAAGAVAQSRPDRLAGITTGMQSPALPGMEPAEVAIADLWATGIAPNGHPTIFLRGKLRDLGVCTADELSSLPDGSR
;
A
#
# COMPACT_ATOMS: atom_id res chain seq x y z
N CYS A 1 -21.37 -3.66 -12.59
CA CYS A 1 -20.66 -3.01 -11.46
C CYS A 1 -20.78 -1.50 -11.49
N TYR A 2 -20.35 -0.82 -12.57
CA TYR A 2 -20.42 0.65 -12.69
C TYR A 2 -21.82 1.23 -12.44
N SER A 3 -22.84 0.75 -13.16
CA SER A 3 -24.24 1.22 -13.02
C SER A 3 -24.85 0.95 -11.63
N LEU A 4 -24.29 0.01 -10.87
CA LEU A 4 -24.73 -0.31 -9.50
C LEU A 4 -23.93 0.45 -8.44
N GLY A 5 -22.98 1.30 -8.85
CA GLY A 5 -22.12 2.06 -7.93
C GLY A 5 -21.02 1.25 -7.25
N ILE A 6 -20.81 -0.02 -7.62
CA ILE A 6 -19.76 -0.89 -7.04
C ILE A 6 -18.37 -0.40 -7.45
N THR A 7 -18.23 0.16 -8.65
CA THR A 7 -17.00 0.82 -9.13
C THR A 7 -17.37 2.11 -9.82
N LYS A 8 -16.46 3.08 -9.80
CA LYS A 8 -16.57 4.33 -10.57
C LYS A 8 -15.81 4.28 -11.90
N ALA A 9 -15.14 3.17 -12.21
CA ALA A 9 -14.52 2.95 -13.51
C ALA A 9 -15.60 2.62 -14.57
N ASP A 10 -15.81 3.54 -15.51
CA ASP A 10 -16.68 3.31 -16.67
C ASP A 10 -15.99 2.41 -17.69
N ALA A 11 -16.31 1.12 -17.63
CA ALA A 11 -15.76 0.11 -18.53
C ALA A 11 -16.12 0.34 -20.01
N VAL A 12 -17.28 0.97 -20.29
CA VAL A 12 -17.73 1.21 -21.67
C VAL A 12 -16.96 2.38 -22.27
N ALA A 13 -16.89 3.51 -21.56
CA ALA A 13 -16.12 4.67 -22.01
C ALA A 13 -14.63 4.36 -22.18
N LEU A 14 -14.09 3.47 -21.34
CA LEU A 14 -12.70 3.02 -21.41
C LEU A 14 -12.48 1.88 -22.41
N GLY A 15 -13.54 1.34 -23.02
CA GLY A 15 -13.49 0.24 -23.98
C GLY A 15 -12.82 -1.01 -23.42
N LEU A 16 -13.20 -1.42 -22.21
CA LEU A 16 -12.74 -2.64 -21.56
C LEU A 16 -13.55 -3.84 -22.04
N LEU A 17 -12.90 -5.00 -22.19
CA LEU A 17 -13.54 -6.22 -22.66
C LEU A 17 -14.39 -6.86 -21.56
N PHE A 18 -15.72 -6.85 -21.71
CA PHE A 18 -16.65 -7.36 -20.68
C PHE A 18 -16.53 -8.87 -20.47
N GLU A 19 -16.22 -9.63 -21.53
CA GLU A 19 -16.11 -11.08 -21.50
C GLU A 19 -14.96 -11.58 -20.65
N ARG A 20 -14.02 -10.69 -20.30
CA ARG A 20 -12.99 -10.98 -19.30
C ARG A 20 -13.56 -11.08 -17.87
N PHE A 21 -14.68 -10.42 -17.60
CA PHE A 21 -15.37 -10.47 -16.31
C PHE A 21 -16.39 -11.61 -16.28
N LEU A 22 -17.27 -11.68 -17.28
CA LEU A 22 -18.32 -12.70 -17.39
C LEU A 22 -18.47 -13.16 -18.84
N SER A 23 -18.43 -14.47 -19.08
CA SER A 23 -18.64 -15.05 -20.41
C SER A 23 -19.76 -16.09 -20.41
N PRO A 24 -20.52 -16.25 -21.52
CA PRO A 24 -21.62 -17.22 -21.59
C PRO A 24 -21.21 -18.69 -21.41
N GLU A 25 -19.93 -19.01 -21.68
CA GLU A 25 -19.38 -20.36 -21.55
C GLU A 25 -18.79 -20.64 -20.15
N ARG A 26 -18.70 -19.62 -19.29
CA ARG A 26 -18.20 -19.78 -17.93
C ARG A 26 -19.37 -20.20 -17.04
N ASP A 27 -19.26 -21.41 -16.50
CA ASP A 27 -20.20 -21.89 -15.50
C ASP A 27 -19.85 -21.30 -14.11
N GLY A 28 -20.86 -20.83 -13.39
CA GLY A 28 -20.73 -20.25 -12.05
C GLY A 28 -20.62 -18.71 -11.98
N PRO A 29 -20.71 -18.15 -10.76
CA PRO A 29 -20.70 -16.70 -10.53
C PRO A 29 -19.32 -16.06 -10.82
N PRO A 30 -19.28 -14.76 -11.18
CA PRO A 30 -18.02 -14.03 -11.33
C PRO A 30 -17.34 -13.84 -9.96
N ASP A 31 -16.01 -13.83 -9.95
CA ASP A 31 -15.20 -13.51 -8.76
C ASP A 31 -15.15 -11.97 -8.64
N ILE A 32 -15.66 -11.41 -7.55
CA ILE A 32 -15.65 -9.97 -7.28
C ILE A 32 -14.85 -9.73 -6.00
N ASP A 33 -13.68 -9.13 -6.19
CA ASP A 33 -12.83 -8.67 -5.10
C ASP A 33 -13.17 -7.20 -4.81
N ILE A 34 -13.34 -6.86 -3.52
CA ILE A 34 -13.69 -5.51 -3.09
C ILE A 34 -12.61 -5.00 -2.14
N ASP A 35 -11.95 -3.92 -2.55
CA ASP A 35 -11.06 -3.15 -1.68
C ASP A 35 -11.89 -2.20 -0.82
N ILE A 36 -11.66 -2.26 0.49
CA ILE A 36 -12.28 -1.42 1.51
C ILE A 36 -11.21 -0.80 2.39
N GLU A 37 -11.57 0.26 3.11
CA GLU A 37 -10.67 0.90 4.06
C GLU A 37 -10.14 -0.11 5.09
N SER A 38 -8.83 -0.17 5.25
CA SER A 38 -8.18 -1.14 6.14
C SER A 38 -8.69 -1.05 7.58
N GLY A 39 -8.94 0.18 8.07
CA GLY A 39 -9.41 0.44 9.44
C GLY A 39 -10.86 0.01 9.68
N ARG A 40 -11.68 -0.04 8.62
CA ARG A 40 -13.12 -0.35 8.70
C ARG A 40 -13.47 -1.72 8.15
N ARG A 41 -12.46 -2.50 7.76
CA ARG A 41 -12.63 -3.86 7.21
C ARG A 41 -13.42 -4.78 8.14
N GLU A 42 -13.21 -4.66 9.45
CA GLU A 42 -13.95 -5.45 10.43
C GLU A 42 -15.44 -5.16 10.40
N GLU A 43 -15.84 -3.88 10.26
CA GLU A 43 -17.25 -3.48 10.17
C GLU A 43 -17.95 -4.20 9.01
N VAL A 44 -17.29 -4.27 7.85
CA VAL A 44 -17.85 -4.94 6.67
C VAL A 44 -17.95 -6.45 6.86
N ILE A 45 -16.95 -7.08 7.48
CA ILE A 45 -17.00 -8.51 7.80
C ILE A 45 -18.15 -8.82 8.76
N GLN A 46 -18.32 -7.99 9.81
CA GLN A 46 -19.41 -8.16 10.77
C GLN A 46 -20.77 -7.89 10.13
N TYR A 47 -20.88 -6.89 9.24
CA TYR A 47 -22.08 -6.67 8.44
C TYR A 47 -22.47 -7.91 7.61
N VAL A 48 -21.51 -8.60 6.98
CA VAL A 48 -21.81 -9.85 6.25
C VAL A 48 -22.34 -10.92 7.20
N TYR A 49 -21.73 -11.09 8.38
CA TYR A 49 -22.22 -12.03 9.39
C TYR A 49 -23.62 -11.72 9.89
N GLU A 50 -23.94 -10.44 10.11
CA GLU A 50 -25.26 -9.99 10.56
C GLU A 50 -26.30 -10.14 9.46
N ARG A 51 -25.94 -9.80 8.22
CA ARG A 51 -26.85 -9.81 7.08
C ARG A 51 -27.24 -11.20 6.63
N TYR A 52 -26.26 -12.12 6.55
CA TYR A 52 -26.47 -13.47 6.02
C TYR A 52 -26.55 -14.53 7.12
N GLY A 53 -26.23 -14.18 8.36
CA GLY A 53 -26.22 -15.09 9.50
C GLY A 53 -24.87 -15.77 9.70
N ARG A 54 -24.41 -15.82 10.95
CA ARG A 54 -23.11 -16.40 11.34
C ARG A 54 -22.95 -17.89 11.03
N THR A 55 -24.05 -18.60 10.88
CA THR A 55 -24.03 -20.01 10.49
C THR A 55 -23.86 -20.20 8.99
N HIS A 56 -24.14 -19.17 8.17
CA HIS A 56 -24.15 -19.22 6.70
C HIS A 56 -22.97 -18.47 6.07
N ALA A 57 -22.14 -17.82 6.88
CA ALA A 57 -20.92 -17.17 6.42
C ALA A 57 -19.73 -17.51 7.33
N ALA A 58 -18.53 -17.54 6.75
CA ALA A 58 -17.29 -17.74 7.49
C ALA A 58 -16.07 -17.27 6.65
N GLN A 59 -14.96 -16.95 7.33
CA GLN A 59 -13.70 -16.60 6.67
C GLN A 59 -13.02 -17.86 6.10
N VAL A 60 -12.34 -17.75 4.98
CA VAL A 60 -11.60 -18.85 4.37
C VAL A 60 -10.27 -19.06 5.10
N ALA A 61 -9.80 -20.30 5.25
CA ALA A 61 -8.47 -20.56 5.77
C ALA A 61 -7.38 -20.23 4.74
N ASN A 62 -6.17 -20.05 5.24
CA ASN A 62 -4.96 -20.03 4.45
C ASN A 62 -4.06 -21.18 4.92
N VAL A 63 -3.84 -22.18 4.07
CA VAL A 63 -2.93 -23.30 4.40
C VAL A 63 -1.50 -22.84 4.18
N ILE A 64 -0.81 -22.54 5.27
CA ILE A 64 0.57 -22.06 5.21
C ILE A 64 1.49 -23.27 5.14
N THR A 65 2.24 -23.40 4.05
CA THR A 65 3.22 -24.46 3.84
C THR A 65 4.63 -24.01 4.18
N TYR A 66 5.51 -24.98 4.47
CA TYR A 66 6.93 -24.72 4.65
C TYR A 66 7.57 -24.22 3.36
N ARG A 67 8.07 -22.99 3.41
CA ARG A 67 8.97 -22.41 2.40
C ARG A 67 10.42 -22.46 2.90
N THR A 68 11.38 -22.34 1.99
CA THR A 68 12.82 -22.53 2.26
C THR A 68 13.31 -21.92 3.58
N ARG A 69 13.11 -20.61 3.79
CA ARG A 69 13.60 -19.94 5.01
C ARG A 69 12.92 -20.45 6.29
N SER A 70 11.61 -20.70 6.26
CA SER A 70 10.89 -21.25 7.42
C SER A 70 11.27 -22.70 7.70
N ALA A 71 11.46 -23.51 6.66
CA ALA A 71 11.88 -24.91 6.79
C ALA A 71 13.26 -25.00 7.42
N VAL A 72 14.21 -24.17 6.94
CA VAL A 72 15.57 -24.10 7.50
C VAL A 72 15.56 -23.65 8.95
N ARG A 73 14.80 -22.61 9.29
CA ARG A 73 14.72 -22.10 10.66
C ARG A 73 14.18 -23.15 11.64
N ASP A 74 13.08 -23.80 11.29
CA ASP A 74 12.44 -24.78 12.17
C ASP A 74 13.28 -26.08 12.25
N ALA A 75 13.92 -26.49 11.14
CA ALA A 75 14.89 -27.60 11.13
C ALA A 75 16.13 -27.30 11.99
N ALA A 76 16.69 -26.09 11.91
CA ALA A 76 17.82 -25.66 12.73
C ALA A 76 17.47 -25.72 14.22
N LYS A 77 16.29 -25.20 14.58
CA LYS A 77 15.79 -25.24 15.95
C LYS A 77 15.60 -26.68 16.45
N ALA A 78 15.04 -27.57 15.63
CA ALA A 78 14.85 -28.98 15.97
C ALA A 78 16.20 -29.71 16.20
N LEU A 79 17.24 -29.31 15.46
CA LEU A 79 18.61 -29.81 15.60
C LEU A 79 19.43 -29.04 16.65
N ALA A 80 18.80 -28.17 17.44
CA ALA A 80 19.44 -27.33 18.47
C ALA A 80 20.62 -26.48 17.94
N ARG A 81 20.46 -25.91 16.74
CA ARG A 81 21.43 -24.99 16.12
C ARG A 81 20.90 -23.56 16.16
N ASP A 82 21.62 -22.69 16.85
CA ASP A 82 21.33 -21.25 16.90
C ASP A 82 22.10 -20.49 15.83
N GLY A 83 21.57 -19.33 15.41
CA GLY A 83 22.25 -18.42 14.49
C GLY A 83 22.45 -18.96 13.07
N VAL A 84 21.71 -20.00 12.66
CA VAL A 84 21.81 -20.54 11.30
C VAL A 84 21.32 -19.51 10.28
N ASP A 85 22.19 -19.22 9.31
CA ASP A 85 21.83 -18.43 8.14
C ASP A 85 20.90 -19.26 7.23
N PRO A 86 19.65 -18.81 7.00
CA PRO A 86 18.72 -19.51 6.13
C PRO A 86 19.19 -19.66 4.68
N ASP A 87 20.07 -18.79 4.23
CA ASP A 87 20.56 -18.77 2.85
C ASP A 87 21.79 -19.68 2.67
N GLN A 88 22.44 -20.08 3.78
CA GLN A 88 23.58 -21.01 3.81
C GLN A 88 23.46 -22.01 4.99
N PRO A 89 22.44 -22.89 4.98
CA PRO A 89 22.25 -23.84 6.06
C PRO A 89 23.35 -24.92 6.08
N PRO A 90 23.77 -25.39 7.27
CA PRO A 90 24.55 -26.62 7.43
C PRO A 90 23.87 -27.81 6.74
N ALA A 91 24.67 -28.79 6.29
CA ALA A 91 24.17 -29.90 5.47
C ALA A 91 23.07 -30.74 6.13
N ASP A 92 23.17 -30.98 7.44
CA ASP A 92 22.16 -31.66 8.25
C ASP A 92 20.85 -30.88 8.35
N VAL A 93 20.93 -29.56 8.55
CA VAL A 93 19.77 -28.65 8.53
C VAL A 93 19.13 -28.61 7.15
N ALA A 94 19.93 -28.50 6.10
CA ALA A 94 19.46 -28.47 4.71
C ALA A 94 18.72 -29.77 4.35
N ALA A 95 19.28 -30.92 4.75
CA ALA A 95 18.68 -32.23 4.50
C ALA A 95 17.33 -32.39 5.21
N LEU A 96 17.20 -31.91 6.46
CA LEU A 96 15.94 -31.93 7.18
C LEU A 96 14.94 -30.91 6.61
N ALA A 97 15.39 -29.69 6.31
CA ALA A 97 14.55 -28.66 5.72
C ALA A 97 13.96 -29.09 4.36
N ALA A 98 14.74 -29.79 3.53
CA ALA A 98 14.27 -30.34 2.26
C ALA A 98 13.12 -31.35 2.43
N GLN A 99 13.11 -32.12 3.52
CA GLN A 99 12.00 -33.04 3.84
C GLN A 99 10.74 -32.31 4.31
N LEU A 100 10.86 -31.07 4.79
CA LEU A 100 9.71 -30.28 5.24
C LEU A 100 9.08 -29.47 4.11
N LEU A 101 9.77 -29.22 3.00
CA LEU A 101 9.30 -28.33 1.94
C LEU A 101 7.91 -28.73 1.42
N ASP A 102 7.07 -27.71 1.23
CA ASP A 102 5.69 -27.81 0.75
C ASP A 102 4.73 -28.61 1.66
N HIS A 103 5.19 -29.20 2.78
CA HIS A 103 4.31 -29.74 3.80
C HIS A 103 3.52 -28.62 4.51
N PRO A 104 2.26 -28.89 4.94
CA PRO A 104 1.50 -27.96 5.76
C PRO A 104 2.22 -27.65 7.08
N ARG A 105 2.26 -26.38 7.48
CA ARG A 105 2.87 -25.91 8.73
C ARG A 105 1.82 -25.54 9.76
N HIS A 106 0.84 -24.73 9.39
CA HIS A 106 -0.31 -24.35 10.22
C HIS A 106 -1.41 -23.71 9.36
N LEU A 107 -2.62 -23.62 9.92
CA LEU A 107 -3.72 -22.87 9.34
C LEU A 107 -3.65 -21.41 9.79
N GLY A 108 -3.77 -20.50 8.84
CA GLY A 108 -4.02 -19.08 9.08
C GLY A 108 -5.42 -18.69 8.59
N ILE A 109 -5.80 -17.45 8.83
CA ILE A 109 -7.04 -16.86 8.28
C ILE A 109 -6.67 -16.13 7.00
N HIS A 110 -7.43 -16.31 5.92
CA HIS A 110 -7.22 -15.57 4.68
C HIS A 110 -7.37 -14.07 4.91
N SER A 111 -6.51 -13.28 4.28
CA SER A 111 -6.46 -11.82 4.47
C SER A 111 -7.65 -11.08 3.86
N GLY A 112 -8.56 -11.76 3.15
CA GLY A 112 -9.78 -11.17 2.60
C GLY A 112 -10.95 -12.12 2.42
N GLY A 113 -10.69 -13.42 2.42
CA GLY A 113 -11.58 -14.40 1.80
C GLY A 113 -12.73 -14.76 2.72
N MET A 114 -13.94 -14.65 2.21
CA MET A 114 -15.16 -14.99 2.92
C MET A 114 -16.08 -15.81 2.01
N VAL A 115 -16.74 -16.80 2.60
CA VAL A 115 -17.76 -17.60 1.91
C VAL A 115 -19.13 -17.24 2.45
N ILE A 116 -20.13 -17.24 1.55
CA ILE A 116 -21.55 -17.13 1.88
C ILE A 116 -22.26 -18.35 1.29
N CYS A 117 -23.05 -19.04 2.10
CA CYS A 117 -23.76 -20.27 1.74
C CYS A 117 -25.29 -20.09 1.87
N ASP A 118 -26.03 -20.85 1.09
CA ASP A 118 -27.50 -21.00 1.17
C ASP A 118 -27.96 -21.86 2.36
N ARG A 119 -27.03 -22.56 3.00
CA ARG A 119 -27.20 -23.48 4.12
C ARG A 119 -26.11 -23.23 5.17
N PRO A 120 -26.20 -23.80 6.39
CA PRO A 120 -25.12 -23.70 7.35
C PRO A 120 -23.78 -24.17 6.76
N VAL A 121 -22.73 -23.35 6.88
CA VAL A 121 -21.40 -23.63 6.32
C VAL A 121 -20.85 -24.97 6.85
N SER A 122 -21.16 -25.29 8.10
CA SER A 122 -20.79 -26.54 8.77
C SER A 122 -21.38 -27.80 8.12
N HIS A 123 -22.41 -27.69 7.27
CA HIS A 123 -22.92 -28.81 6.49
C HIS A 123 -22.05 -29.14 5.27
N VAL A 124 -21.15 -28.24 4.88
CA VAL A 124 -20.26 -28.39 3.72
C VAL A 124 -18.81 -28.61 4.17
N CYS A 125 -18.32 -27.79 5.09
CA CYS A 125 -16.94 -27.82 5.57
C CYS A 125 -16.90 -27.56 7.10
N PRO A 126 -16.04 -28.24 7.87
CA PRO A 126 -15.82 -27.91 9.28
C PRO A 126 -15.44 -26.45 9.47
N VAL A 127 -15.99 -25.84 10.52
CA VAL A 127 -15.77 -24.44 10.88
C VAL A 127 -15.29 -24.37 12.33
N GLU A 128 -14.33 -23.50 12.60
CA GLU A 128 -13.84 -23.21 13.94
C GLU A 128 -13.90 -21.70 14.24
N TRP A 129 -13.80 -21.36 15.52
CA TRP A 129 -13.67 -19.97 15.94
C TRP A 129 -12.24 -19.49 15.70
N ALA A 130 -12.12 -18.32 15.08
CA ALA A 130 -10.85 -17.63 14.97
C ALA A 130 -10.38 -17.09 16.33
N THR A 131 -9.09 -16.79 16.44
CA THR A 131 -8.53 -16.07 17.60
C THR A 131 -9.10 -14.66 17.76
N MET A 132 -9.46 -14.02 16.65
CA MET A 132 -10.16 -12.75 16.65
C MET A 132 -11.63 -12.97 17.04
N GLN A 133 -12.09 -12.20 18.02
CA GLN A 133 -13.44 -12.30 18.54
C GLN A 133 -14.46 -12.12 17.41
N ASN A 134 -15.57 -12.88 17.50
CA ASN A 134 -16.68 -12.80 16.54
C ASN A 134 -16.32 -13.15 15.08
N ARG A 135 -15.27 -13.95 14.86
CA ARG A 135 -14.94 -14.49 13.54
C ARG A 135 -14.95 -16.02 13.54
N SER A 136 -15.56 -16.61 12.52
CA SER A 136 -15.46 -18.03 12.21
C SER A 136 -14.57 -18.25 10.99
N VAL A 137 -13.90 -19.39 10.92
CA VAL A 137 -13.00 -19.76 9.81
C VAL A 137 -13.28 -21.19 9.34
N LEU A 138 -13.39 -21.39 8.02
CA LEU A 138 -13.47 -22.71 7.40
C LEU A 138 -12.10 -23.38 7.42
N GLN A 139 -12.04 -24.72 7.49
CA GLN A 139 -10.75 -25.44 7.41
C GLN A 139 -10.21 -25.63 5.99
N TRP A 140 -10.95 -25.19 4.97
CA TRP A 140 -10.54 -25.22 3.56
C TRP A 140 -9.98 -23.87 3.09
N ASP A 141 -9.06 -23.93 2.13
CA ASP A 141 -8.54 -22.74 1.46
C ASP A 141 -9.44 -22.24 0.33
N LYS A 142 -9.03 -21.15 -0.33
CA LYS A 142 -9.79 -20.48 -1.38
C LYS A 142 -10.02 -21.39 -2.59
N ASP A 143 -9.06 -22.24 -2.92
CA ASP A 143 -9.12 -23.10 -4.10
C ASP A 143 -10.04 -24.29 -3.83
N ASP A 144 -9.94 -24.90 -2.65
CA ASP A 144 -10.82 -25.99 -2.21
C ASP A 144 -12.28 -25.52 -2.07
N CYS A 145 -12.52 -24.33 -1.50
CA CYS A 145 -13.86 -23.75 -1.43
C CYS A 145 -14.44 -23.52 -2.85
N ALA A 146 -13.64 -23.01 -3.78
CA ALA A 146 -14.08 -22.80 -5.16
C ALA A 146 -14.36 -24.13 -5.87
N ALA A 147 -13.54 -25.15 -5.66
CA ALA A 147 -13.75 -26.50 -6.22
C ALA A 147 -15.04 -27.14 -5.69
N ALA A 148 -15.44 -26.83 -4.45
CA ALA A 148 -16.70 -27.26 -3.86
C ALA A 148 -17.93 -26.45 -4.33
N GLY A 149 -17.74 -25.43 -5.19
CA GLY A 149 -18.82 -24.59 -5.69
C GLY A 149 -19.33 -23.55 -4.70
N LEU A 150 -18.56 -23.24 -3.65
CA LEU A 150 -18.94 -22.22 -2.68
C LEU A 150 -18.77 -20.81 -3.24
N VAL A 151 -19.76 -19.95 -3.00
CA VAL A 151 -19.68 -18.55 -3.38
C VAL A 151 -18.71 -17.84 -2.45
N LYS A 152 -17.64 -17.29 -3.03
CA LYS A 152 -16.55 -16.60 -2.33
C LYS A 152 -16.49 -15.14 -2.73
N PHE A 153 -16.04 -14.30 -1.79
CA PHE A 153 -15.72 -12.90 -2.01
C PHE A 153 -14.47 -12.54 -1.23
N ASP A 154 -13.62 -11.68 -1.79
CA ASP A 154 -12.49 -11.11 -1.07
C ASP A 154 -12.82 -9.69 -0.60
N LEU A 155 -12.82 -9.49 0.71
CA LEU A 155 -12.92 -8.20 1.39
C LEU A 155 -11.51 -7.76 1.79
N LEU A 156 -10.83 -7.05 0.91
CA LEU A 156 -9.42 -6.66 1.07
C LEU A 156 -9.31 -5.30 1.76
N GLY A 157 -8.44 -5.22 2.77
CA GLY A 157 -8.16 -3.95 3.45
C GLY A 157 -7.06 -3.18 2.73
N LEU A 158 -7.37 -1.99 2.22
CA LEU A 158 -6.44 -1.12 1.52
C LEU A 158 -6.17 0.16 2.31
N GLY A 159 -4.93 0.32 2.80
CA GLY A 159 -4.55 1.47 3.62
C GLY A 159 -4.69 2.82 2.90
N MET A 160 -4.51 2.84 1.58
CA MET A 160 -4.70 4.06 0.79
C MET A 160 -6.15 4.54 0.80
N LEU A 161 -7.14 3.63 0.83
CA LEU A 161 -8.54 4.06 0.96
C LEU A 161 -8.78 4.75 2.31
N SER A 162 -8.19 4.24 3.39
CA SER A 162 -8.23 4.90 4.70
C SER A 162 -7.58 6.29 4.64
N ALA A 163 -6.43 6.43 3.96
CA ALA A 163 -5.78 7.73 3.78
C ALA A 163 -6.63 8.69 2.94
N LEU A 164 -7.22 8.23 1.84
CA LEU A 164 -8.08 9.08 1.00
C LEU A 164 -9.35 9.51 1.73
N HIS A 165 -9.97 8.64 2.52
CA HIS A 165 -11.11 9.01 3.37
C HIS A 165 -10.71 10.07 4.39
N ASN A 166 -9.63 9.86 5.16
CA ASN A 166 -9.13 10.86 6.09
C ASN A 166 -8.86 12.21 5.40
N ALA A 167 -8.33 12.19 4.17
CA ALA A 167 -8.08 13.39 3.40
C ALA A 167 -9.39 14.08 2.97
N VAL A 168 -10.40 13.34 2.54
CA VAL A 168 -11.74 13.87 2.22
C VAL A 168 -12.35 14.54 3.45
N ASP A 169 -12.26 13.92 4.62
CA ASP A 169 -12.76 14.47 5.88
C ASP A 169 -12.03 15.76 6.25
N PHE A 170 -10.70 15.79 6.14
CA PHE A 170 -9.91 16.99 6.40
C PHE A 170 -10.19 18.11 5.38
N VAL A 171 -10.40 17.78 4.10
CA VAL A 171 -10.81 18.78 3.10
C VAL A 171 -12.18 19.35 3.47
N ALA A 172 -13.15 18.51 3.85
CA ALA A 172 -14.46 18.97 4.29
C ALA A 172 -14.35 19.88 5.53
N GLU A 173 -13.53 19.50 6.51
CA GLU A 173 -13.29 20.25 7.74
C GLU A 173 -12.66 21.64 7.47
N HIS A 174 -11.62 21.71 6.64
CA HIS A 174 -10.82 22.93 6.48
C HIS A 174 -11.14 23.75 5.21
N ARG A 175 -11.90 23.21 4.26
CA ARG A 175 -12.31 23.88 3.02
C ARG A 175 -13.82 24.02 2.88
N GLY A 176 -14.60 23.33 3.73
CA GLY A 176 -16.05 23.48 3.83
C GLY A 176 -16.86 22.55 2.91
N GLU A 177 -16.24 21.87 1.95
CA GLU A 177 -16.90 20.90 1.06
C GLU A 177 -16.05 19.64 0.90
N PRO A 178 -16.63 18.43 0.98
CA PRO A 178 -15.91 17.20 0.77
C PRO A 178 -15.47 17.05 -0.68
N LEU A 179 -14.29 16.47 -0.88
CA LEU A 179 -13.75 16.20 -2.20
C LEU A 179 -14.43 14.98 -2.85
N ASP A 180 -15.05 15.16 -4.02
CA ASP A 180 -15.51 14.03 -4.84
C ASP A 180 -14.35 13.40 -5.60
N LEU A 181 -13.81 12.30 -5.05
CA LEU A 181 -12.70 11.57 -5.66
C LEU A 181 -13.00 11.03 -7.06
N ALA A 182 -14.27 10.76 -7.38
CA ALA A 182 -14.66 10.25 -8.70
C ALA A 182 -14.75 11.36 -9.75
N GLY A 183 -15.00 12.59 -9.32
CA GLY A 183 -15.17 13.78 -10.16
C GLY A 183 -13.91 14.62 -10.35
N LEU A 184 -12.74 14.15 -9.89
CA LEU A 184 -11.50 14.94 -9.91
C LEU A 184 -11.11 15.35 -11.35
N PRO A 185 -10.85 16.66 -11.59
CA PRO A 185 -10.42 17.13 -12.89
C PRO A 185 -9.03 16.59 -13.21
N GLN A 186 -8.78 16.35 -14.51
CA GLN A 186 -7.49 15.91 -15.02
C GLN A 186 -6.61 17.14 -15.32
N GLU A 187 -5.54 17.35 -14.55
CA GLU A 187 -4.75 18.58 -14.57
C GLU A 187 -3.30 18.34 -14.98
N ASP A 188 -2.80 19.17 -15.91
CA ASP A 188 -1.44 19.09 -16.43
C ASP A 188 -0.37 19.26 -15.34
N ASP A 189 -0.65 20.04 -14.30
CA ASP A 189 0.29 20.29 -13.20
C ASP A 189 0.44 19.07 -12.27
N VAL A 190 -0.66 18.35 -12.00
CA VAL A 190 -0.62 17.07 -11.27
C VAL A 190 0.18 16.05 -12.09
N TYR A 191 -0.04 16.00 -13.40
CA TYR A 191 0.77 15.18 -14.30
C TYR A 191 2.24 15.61 -14.32
N ALA A 192 2.53 16.92 -14.24
CA ALA A 192 3.89 17.42 -14.18
C ALA A 192 4.59 17.01 -12.88
N MET A 193 3.89 17.00 -11.75
CA MET A 193 4.40 16.44 -10.48
C MET A 193 4.76 14.95 -10.64
N LEU A 194 3.85 14.17 -11.23
CA LEU A 194 4.09 12.75 -11.52
C LEU A 194 5.30 12.57 -12.46
N CYS A 195 5.44 13.36 -13.52
CA CYS A 195 6.59 13.34 -14.42
C CYS A 195 7.93 13.61 -13.71
N ARG A 196 7.93 14.39 -12.63
CA ARG A 196 9.14 14.64 -11.82
C ARG A 196 9.44 13.51 -10.82
N ALA A 197 8.63 12.46 -10.80
CA ALA A 197 8.68 11.38 -9.81
C ALA A 197 8.50 11.86 -8.37
N ASP A 198 7.73 12.93 -8.18
CA ASP A 198 7.40 13.45 -6.86
C ASP A 198 6.20 12.68 -6.27
N THR A 199 6.46 11.41 -5.96
CA THR A 199 5.41 10.42 -5.67
C THR A 199 5.55 9.72 -4.33
N VAL A 200 6.34 10.27 -3.40
CA VAL A 200 6.36 9.78 -2.02
C VAL A 200 4.94 9.83 -1.44
N GLY A 201 4.43 8.69 -0.97
CA GLY A 201 3.08 8.53 -0.44
C GLY A 201 1.98 8.36 -1.50
N VAL A 202 2.27 8.56 -2.79
CA VAL A 202 1.29 8.40 -3.88
C VAL A 202 1.12 6.92 -4.19
N PHE A 203 -0.14 6.47 -4.24
CA PHE A 203 -0.47 5.05 -4.35
C PHE A 203 0.18 4.40 -5.58
N GLN A 204 0.69 3.16 -5.43
CA GLN A 204 1.27 2.30 -6.49
C GLN A 204 2.52 2.82 -7.23
N VAL A 205 2.70 4.14 -7.36
CA VAL A 205 3.80 4.75 -8.14
C VAL A 205 4.90 5.36 -7.28
N GLU A 206 4.99 4.94 -6.01
CA GLU A 206 5.96 5.42 -5.02
C GLU A 206 7.23 4.55 -4.88
N SER A 207 7.28 3.40 -5.56
CA SER A 207 8.45 2.54 -5.49
C SER A 207 9.64 3.09 -6.27
N ARG A 208 10.87 2.76 -5.87
CA ARG A 208 12.08 3.21 -6.59
C ARG A 208 12.04 2.90 -8.10
N ALA A 209 11.51 1.73 -8.46
CA ALA A 209 11.39 1.34 -9.86
C ALA A 209 10.32 2.16 -10.62
N GLN A 210 9.20 2.46 -9.96
CA GLN A 210 8.15 3.33 -10.51
C GLN A 210 8.65 4.78 -10.61
N MET A 211 9.24 5.32 -9.55
CA MET A 211 9.86 6.65 -9.53
C MET A 211 10.96 6.81 -10.59
N ALA A 212 11.71 5.76 -10.92
CA ALA A 212 12.69 5.81 -12.01
C ALA A 212 12.04 5.78 -13.41
N THR A 213 10.81 5.31 -13.51
CA THR A 213 10.07 5.15 -14.78
C THR A 213 9.27 6.39 -15.11
N LEU A 214 8.63 7.02 -14.13
CA LEU A 214 7.80 8.21 -14.31
C LEU A 214 8.46 9.33 -15.15
N PRO A 215 9.73 9.74 -14.94
CA PRO A 215 10.37 10.79 -15.75
C PRO A 215 10.67 10.35 -17.19
N ARG A 216 10.68 9.05 -17.44
CA ARG A 216 10.90 8.45 -18.76
C ARG A 216 9.58 8.27 -19.50
N LEU A 217 8.54 7.80 -18.80
CA LEU A 217 7.20 7.62 -19.35
C LEU A 217 6.50 8.96 -19.61
N LYS A 218 6.68 9.94 -18.71
CA LYS A 218 6.08 11.28 -18.76
C LYS A 218 4.56 11.23 -18.91
N PRO A 219 3.81 10.69 -17.92
CA PRO A 219 2.36 10.59 -18.01
C PRO A 219 1.71 11.99 -18.18
N ARG A 220 0.77 12.11 -19.14
CA ARG A 220 0.03 13.35 -19.46
C ARG A 220 -1.48 13.17 -19.50
N ARG A 221 -1.97 11.97 -19.27
CA ARG A 221 -3.40 11.63 -19.27
C ARG A 221 -3.64 10.39 -18.43
N PHE A 222 -4.89 10.17 -18.05
CA PHE A 222 -5.28 9.11 -17.13
C PHE A 222 -4.81 7.73 -17.59
N TYR A 223 -4.96 7.43 -18.88
CA TYR A 223 -4.56 6.14 -19.44
C TYR A 223 -3.05 5.88 -19.37
N ASP A 224 -2.20 6.92 -19.26
CA ASP A 224 -0.77 6.71 -19.05
C ASP A 224 -0.50 6.15 -17.64
N LEU A 225 -1.32 6.49 -16.64
CA LEU A 225 -1.24 5.92 -15.29
C LEU A 225 -1.70 4.46 -15.27
N VAL A 226 -2.72 4.13 -16.05
CA VAL A 226 -3.16 2.74 -16.28
C VAL A 226 -2.00 1.90 -16.79
N VAL A 227 -1.21 2.45 -17.71
CA VAL A 227 0.00 1.79 -18.22
C VAL A 227 1.12 1.77 -17.18
N GLU A 228 1.41 2.86 -16.47
CA GLU A 228 2.48 2.92 -15.44
C GLU A 228 2.29 1.85 -14.35
N VAL A 229 1.04 1.68 -13.88
CA VAL A 229 0.68 0.63 -12.91
C VAL A 229 1.00 -0.77 -13.45
N ALA A 230 0.87 -0.98 -14.77
CA ALA A 230 1.10 -2.28 -15.40
C ALA A 230 2.55 -2.53 -15.84
N LEU A 231 3.29 -1.48 -16.19
CA LEU A 231 4.55 -1.55 -16.93
C LEU A 231 5.70 -2.09 -16.07
N ILE A 232 5.79 -1.66 -14.80
CA ILE A 232 6.91 -2.00 -13.92
C ILE A 232 6.61 -3.28 -13.13
N ARG A 233 6.70 -4.39 -13.86
CA ARG A 233 6.52 -5.76 -13.34
C ARG A 233 7.48 -6.75 -14.00
N PRO A 234 7.79 -7.90 -13.35
CA PRO A 234 8.68 -8.91 -13.92
C PRO A 234 8.31 -9.27 -15.36
N GLY A 235 7.02 -9.32 -15.63
CA GLY A 235 6.44 -9.60 -16.93
C GLY A 235 6.88 -8.71 -18.08
N PRO A 236 6.39 -7.45 -18.17
CA PRO A 236 6.80 -6.54 -19.24
C PRO A 236 8.32 -6.29 -19.29
N ILE A 237 9.01 -6.37 -18.14
CA ILE A 237 10.48 -6.23 -18.07
C ILE A 237 11.16 -7.40 -18.78
N GLN A 238 10.80 -8.64 -18.47
CA GLN A 238 11.35 -9.84 -19.10
C GLN A 238 10.89 -9.98 -20.56
N GLY A 239 9.66 -9.57 -20.86
CA GLY A 239 9.10 -9.53 -22.21
C GLY A 239 9.62 -8.38 -23.07
N GLY A 240 10.59 -7.59 -22.59
CA GLY A 240 11.24 -6.52 -23.37
C GLY A 240 10.28 -5.41 -23.83
N SER A 241 9.11 -5.28 -23.22
CA SER A 241 8.02 -4.42 -23.71
C SER A 241 8.07 -2.99 -23.14
N VAL A 242 8.78 -2.79 -22.02
CA VAL A 242 8.92 -1.49 -21.34
C VAL A 242 9.60 -0.44 -22.24
N HIS A 243 10.77 -0.76 -22.78
CA HIS A 243 11.55 0.21 -23.55
C HIS A 243 10.87 0.62 -24.87
N PRO A 244 10.34 -0.31 -25.70
CA PRO A 244 9.59 0.06 -26.90
C PRO A 244 8.41 0.98 -26.61
N TYR A 245 7.63 0.69 -25.56
CA TYR A 245 6.50 1.54 -25.20
C TYR A 245 6.93 2.97 -24.85
N ILE A 246 7.96 3.12 -23.99
CA ILE A 246 8.48 4.42 -23.59
C ILE A 246 9.03 5.21 -24.79
N ARG A 247 9.83 4.58 -25.66
CA ARG A 247 10.37 5.25 -26.86
C ARG A 247 9.27 5.74 -27.78
N ARG A 248 8.25 4.91 -28.03
CA ARG A 248 7.09 5.28 -28.86
C ARG A 248 6.28 6.40 -28.22
N ARG A 249 6.08 6.36 -26.89
CA ARG A 249 5.38 7.41 -26.15
C ARG A 249 6.10 8.75 -26.25
N ASN A 250 7.43 8.74 -26.24
CA ASN A 250 8.27 9.93 -26.38
C ASN A 250 8.51 10.37 -27.83
N GLY A 251 7.97 9.66 -28.83
CA GLY A 251 8.19 9.96 -30.25
C GLY A 251 9.60 9.62 -30.75
N GLU A 252 10.38 8.86 -29.99
CA GLU A 252 11.73 8.40 -30.36
C GLU A 252 11.68 7.21 -31.35
N GLU A 253 10.55 6.50 -31.40
CA GLU A 253 10.29 5.38 -32.30
C GLU A 253 8.87 5.53 -32.89
N PRO A 254 8.65 5.34 -34.20
CA PRO A 254 7.30 5.38 -34.77
C PRO A 254 6.44 4.23 -34.24
N VAL A 255 5.15 4.50 -34.06
CA VAL A 255 4.18 3.46 -33.71
C VAL A 255 3.98 2.52 -34.90
N THR A 256 4.26 1.23 -34.70
CA THR A 256 4.11 0.20 -35.73
C THR A 256 3.36 -1.00 -35.19
N TYR A 257 2.65 -1.68 -36.09
CA TYR A 257 1.90 -2.91 -35.82
C TYR A 257 2.42 -4.02 -36.74
N LEU A 258 2.44 -5.26 -36.26
CA LEU A 258 2.82 -6.41 -37.08
C LEU A 258 1.82 -6.66 -38.22
N HIS A 259 0.57 -6.26 -38.03
CA HIS A 259 -0.49 -6.35 -39.02
C HIS A 259 -1.55 -5.27 -38.74
N PRO A 260 -2.22 -4.68 -39.75
CA PRO A 260 -3.25 -3.66 -39.55
C PRO A 260 -4.39 -4.09 -38.60
N LEU A 261 -4.73 -5.38 -38.58
CA LEU A 261 -5.76 -5.91 -37.68
C LEU A 261 -5.42 -5.77 -36.19
N LEU A 262 -4.14 -5.60 -35.84
CA LEU A 262 -3.71 -5.43 -34.45
C LEU A 262 -3.85 -3.99 -33.94
N GLU A 263 -4.18 -3.03 -34.80
CA GLU A 263 -4.35 -1.63 -34.39
C GLU A 263 -5.50 -1.47 -33.40
N ASN A 264 -6.59 -2.22 -33.59
CA ASN A 264 -7.74 -2.21 -32.69
C ASN A 264 -7.37 -2.65 -31.26
N SER A 265 -6.60 -3.73 -31.12
CA SER A 265 -6.17 -4.29 -29.82
C SER A 265 -5.01 -3.53 -29.17
N LEU A 266 -4.06 -3.02 -29.96
CA LEU A 266 -2.80 -2.46 -29.46
C LEU A 266 -2.68 -0.94 -29.63
N GLY A 267 -3.68 -0.27 -30.22
CA GLY A 267 -3.65 1.17 -30.48
C GLY A 267 -3.44 2.00 -29.22
N LYS A 268 -4.17 1.67 -28.14
CA LYS A 268 -4.08 2.36 -26.85
C LYS A 268 -2.70 2.25 -26.19
N THR A 269 -1.97 1.18 -26.51
CA THR A 269 -0.62 0.89 -25.97
C THR A 269 0.47 0.99 -27.04
N LEU A 270 0.23 1.78 -28.09
CA LEU A 270 1.24 2.15 -29.09
C LEU A 270 1.87 0.91 -29.77
N GLY A 271 1.07 -0.11 -30.06
CA GLY A 271 1.52 -1.34 -30.74
C GLY A 271 2.27 -2.32 -29.83
N VAL A 272 2.27 -2.11 -28.51
CA VAL A 272 2.95 -2.97 -27.53
C VAL A 272 1.92 -3.70 -26.66
N PRO A 273 1.91 -5.04 -26.58
CA PRO A 273 0.98 -5.77 -25.72
C PRO A 273 1.35 -5.59 -24.24
N LEU A 274 0.42 -5.06 -23.43
CA LEU A 274 0.61 -4.75 -22.01
C LEU A 274 -0.48 -5.29 -21.09
N PHE A 275 -1.61 -5.77 -21.63
CA PHE A 275 -2.72 -6.29 -20.82
C PHE A 275 -3.27 -7.64 -21.31
N GLN A 276 -3.91 -8.38 -20.40
CA GLN A 276 -4.54 -9.67 -20.72
C GLN A 276 -5.70 -9.49 -21.71
N GLU A 277 -6.51 -8.46 -21.53
CA GLU A 277 -7.63 -8.11 -22.39
C GLU A 277 -7.16 -7.84 -23.83
N GLN A 278 -5.97 -7.25 -23.99
CA GLN A 278 -5.38 -7.06 -25.32
C GLN A 278 -5.03 -8.39 -25.99
N LEU A 279 -4.49 -9.37 -25.27
CA LEU A 279 -4.25 -10.70 -25.86
C LEU A 279 -5.53 -11.36 -26.34
N MET A 280 -6.61 -11.22 -25.57
CA MET A 280 -7.91 -11.75 -25.97
C MET A 280 -8.39 -11.04 -27.23
N GLN A 281 -8.32 -9.70 -27.27
CA GLN A 281 -8.71 -8.92 -28.43
C GLN A 281 -7.83 -9.21 -29.66
N MET A 282 -6.53 -9.43 -29.49
CA MET A 282 -5.62 -9.86 -30.57
C MET A 282 -6.10 -11.18 -31.18
N ALA A 283 -6.46 -12.19 -30.38
CA ALA A 283 -6.95 -13.47 -30.90
C ALA A 283 -8.25 -13.31 -31.71
N ILE A 284 -9.14 -12.42 -31.27
CA ILE A 284 -10.38 -12.06 -31.99
C ILE A 284 -10.04 -11.35 -33.31
N ASP A 285 -9.14 -10.37 -33.26
CA ASP A 285 -8.75 -9.51 -34.39
C ASP A 285 -7.95 -10.26 -35.46
N VAL A 286 -7.03 -11.15 -35.09
CA VAL A 286 -6.15 -11.83 -36.06
C VAL A 286 -6.64 -13.23 -36.44
N ALA A 287 -7.41 -13.91 -35.60
CA ALA A 287 -7.82 -15.30 -35.84
C ALA A 287 -9.33 -15.55 -35.83
N GLY A 288 -10.14 -14.51 -35.61
CA GLY A 288 -11.60 -14.62 -35.53
C GLY A 288 -12.04 -15.56 -34.44
N PHE A 289 -11.39 -15.49 -33.28
CA PHE A 289 -11.85 -16.19 -32.09
C PHE A 289 -13.16 -15.58 -31.60
N SER A 290 -14.04 -16.39 -31.02
CA SER A 290 -15.05 -15.87 -30.11
C SER A 290 -14.37 -15.34 -28.84
N ALA A 291 -15.05 -14.45 -28.10
CA ALA A 291 -14.53 -13.96 -26.83
C ALA A 291 -14.26 -15.09 -25.82
N ALA A 292 -15.04 -16.18 -25.89
CA ALA A 292 -14.84 -17.35 -25.07
C ALA A 292 -13.62 -18.17 -25.52
N GLU A 293 -13.43 -18.42 -26.82
CA GLU A 293 -12.20 -19.05 -27.34
C GLU A 293 -10.96 -18.24 -26.92
N ALA A 294 -11.06 -16.91 -26.91
CA ALA A 294 -9.98 -16.01 -26.50
C ALA A 294 -9.65 -16.10 -25.00
N ASP A 295 -10.63 -16.19 -24.12
CA ASP A 295 -10.37 -16.42 -22.69
C ASP A 295 -9.80 -17.83 -22.45
N GLN A 296 -10.29 -18.85 -23.16
CA GLN A 296 -9.75 -20.20 -23.10
C GLN A 296 -8.27 -20.24 -23.51
N LEU A 297 -7.87 -19.47 -24.51
CA LEU A 297 -6.46 -19.29 -24.92
C LEU A 297 -5.63 -18.66 -23.80
N ARG A 298 -6.10 -17.55 -23.22
CA ARG A 298 -5.44 -16.89 -22.09
C ARG A 298 -5.22 -17.86 -20.91
N GLN A 299 -6.26 -18.60 -20.52
CA GLN A 299 -6.18 -19.58 -19.42
C GLN A 299 -5.19 -20.70 -19.73
N ALA A 300 -5.22 -21.23 -20.97
CA ALA A 300 -4.33 -22.31 -21.37
C ALA A 300 -2.87 -21.88 -21.34
N MET A 301 -2.57 -20.66 -21.80
CA MET A 301 -1.23 -20.10 -21.81
C MET A 301 -0.66 -19.85 -20.41
N GLY A 302 -1.50 -19.52 -19.42
CA GLY A 302 -1.08 -19.36 -18.01
C GLY A 302 -0.96 -20.67 -17.21
N SER A 303 -1.45 -21.80 -17.75
CA SER A 303 -1.47 -23.08 -17.03
C SER A 303 -0.31 -24.00 -17.44
N LYS A 304 0.47 -24.50 -16.47
CA LYS A 304 1.50 -25.53 -16.73
C LYS A 304 0.91 -26.91 -17.07
N ARG A 305 -0.39 -27.12 -16.85
CA ARG A 305 -1.03 -28.44 -16.79
C ARG A 305 -1.69 -28.94 -18.09
N SER A 306 -1.73 -28.17 -19.19
CA SER A 306 -2.46 -28.62 -20.40
C SER A 306 -1.78 -28.36 -21.74
N LYS A 307 -0.73 -29.14 -22.05
CA LYS A 307 -0.05 -29.14 -23.36
C LYS A 307 -1.03 -29.41 -24.53
N ALA A 308 -1.95 -30.37 -24.36
CA ALA A 308 -2.89 -30.75 -25.41
C ALA A 308 -3.93 -29.66 -25.72
N ARG A 309 -4.45 -28.96 -24.71
CA ARG A 309 -5.38 -27.83 -24.91
C ARG A 309 -4.68 -26.68 -25.63
N MET A 310 -3.44 -26.37 -25.23
CA MET A 310 -2.66 -25.32 -25.87
C MET A 310 -2.35 -25.64 -27.34
N GLN A 311 -2.02 -26.89 -27.66
CA GLN A 311 -1.77 -27.30 -29.05
C GLN A 311 -3.02 -27.12 -29.94
N ARG A 312 -4.20 -27.55 -29.48
CA ARG A 312 -5.45 -27.34 -30.22
C ARG A 312 -5.76 -25.87 -30.47
N LEU A 313 -5.57 -25.04 -29.43
CA LEU A 313 -5.81 -23.59 -29.53
C LEU A 313 -4.79 -22.91 -30.44
N ARG A 314 -3.53 -23.39 -30.46
CA ARG A 314 -2.51 -22.96 -31.41
C ARG A 314 -2.95 -23.25 -32.85
N GLU A 315 -3.32 -24.48 -33.17
CA GLU A 315 -3.77 -24.87 -34.52
C GLU A 315 -4.98 -24.02 -34.97
N ARG A 316 -5.96 -23.83 -34.08
CA ARG A 316 -7.13 -22.98 -34.31
C ARG A 316 -6.77 -21.51 -34.54
N LEU A 317 -5.75 -20.98 -33.86
CA LEU A 317 -5.24 -19.62 -34.03
C LEU A 317 -4.61 -19.46 -35.41
N TYR A 318 -3.70 -20.35 -35.81
CA TYR A 318 -3.02 -20.30 -37.11
C TYR A 318 -4.00 -20.43 -38.28
N ALA A 319 -4.97 -21.36 -38.21
CA ALA A 319 -6.00 -21.47 -39.23
C ALA A 319 -6.93 -20.23 -39.32
N GLY A 320 -7.09 -19.51 -38.20
CA GLY A 320 -7.79 -18.23 -38.18
C GLY A 320 -6.97 -17.11 -38.84
N MET A 321 -5.69 -17.02 -38.49
CA MET A 321 -4.74 -16.06 -39.06
C MET A 321 -4.61 -16.22 -40.57
N GLU A 322 -4.50 -17.46 -41.06
CA GLU A 322 -4.43 -17.76 -42.48
C GLU A 322 -5.67 -17.28 -43.24
N ARG A 323 -6.88 -17.52 -42.70
CA ARG A 323 -8.14 -17.01 -43.28
C ARG A 323 -8.23 -15.48 -43.32
N ARG A 324 -7.44 -14.78 -42.50
CA ARG A 324 -7.34 -13.32 -42.46
C ARG A 324 -6.09 -12.78 -43.18
N GLY A 325 -5.39 -13.63 -43.93
CA GLY A 325 -4.23 -13.24 -44.74
C GLY A 325 -2.91 -13.10 -43.96
N ILE A 326 -2.85 -13.60 -42.72
CA ILE A 326 -1.66 -13.56 -41.88
C ILE A 326 -1.01 -14.95 -41.91
N THR A 327 0.12 -15.06 -42.60
CA THR A 327 0.87 -16.34 -42.76
C THR A 327 2.36 -16.13 -42.57
N GLY A 328 3.10 -17.25 -42.50
CA GLY A 328 4.56 -17.25 -42.36
C GLY A 328 5.06 -16.57 -41.09
N GLU A 329 6.19 -15.87 -41.20
CA GLU A 329 6.92 -15.27 -40.08
C GLU A 329 6.07 -14.32 -39.24
N THR A 330 5.14 -13.58 -39.86
CA THR A 330 4.27 -12.65 -39.11
C THR A 330 3.33 -13.39 -38.16
N ALA A 331 2.78 -14.53 -38.58
CA ALA A 331 1.92 -15.36 -37.75
C ALA A 331 2.70 -15.94 -36.55
N ASP A 332 3.94 -16.39 -36.79
CA ASP A 332 4.82 -16.93 -35.76
C ASP A 332 5.18 -15.87 -34.71
N ILE A 333 5.58 -14.67 -35.15
CA ILE A 333 5.90 -13.57 -34.24
C ILE A 333 4.68 -13.18 -33.39
N ILE A 334 3.47 -13.15 -33.97
CA ILE A 334 2.24 -12.85 -33.22
C ILE A 334 2.01 -13.91 -32.14
N PHE A 335 2.08 -15.19 -32.50
CA PHE A 335 1.88 -16.28 -31.54
C PHE A 335 2.92 -16.25 -30.41
N ASP A 336 4.20 -16.06 -30.74
CA ASP A 336 5.28 -16.02 -29.77
C ASP A 336 5.14 -14.84 -28.82
N LYS A 337 4.75 -13.65 -29.32
CA LYS A 337 4.44 -12.50 -28.46
C LYS A 337 3.27 -12.76 -27.52
N MET A 338 2.20 -13.39 -28.02
CA MET A 338 1.05 -13.75 -27.18
C MET A 338 1.46 -14.74 -26.07
N GLN A 339 2.24 -15.76 -26.42
CA GLN A 339 2.72 -16.77 -25.47
C GLN A 339 3.67 -16.18 -24.42
N ALA A 340 4.64 -15.37 -24.84
CA ALA A 340 5.59 -14.72 -23.95
C ALA A 340 4.87 -13.82 -22.93
N PHE A 341 3.84 -13.11 -23.37
CA PHE A 341 3.09 -12.19 -22.53
C PHE A 341 2.09 -12.89 -21.60
N ALA A 342 1.50 -14.02 -21.99
CA ALA A 342 0.43 -14.66 -21.22
C ALA A 342 0.84 -15.15 -19.82
N ASN A 343 2.12 -15.47 -19.59
CA ASN A 343 2.62 -15.82 -18.25
C ASN A 343 2.65 -14.62 -17.28
N TYR A 344 2.45 -13.42 -17.81
CA TYR A 344 2.88 -12.17 -17.18
C TYR A 344 1.88 -11.03 -17.35
N GLY A 345 0.83 -11.26 -18.14
CA GLY A 345 -0.15 -10.25 -18.46
C GLY A 345 -0.91 -9.79 -17.24
N PHE A 346 -1.18 -8.50 -17.18
CA PHE A 346 -1.98 -7.90 -16.14
C PHE A 346 -3.39 -7.55 -16.61
N PRO A 347 -4.43 -7.68 -15.77
CA PRO A 347 -5.77 -7.23 -16.14
C PRO A 347 -5.81 -5.70 -16.28
N GLU A 348 -6.22 -5.21 -17.45
CA GLU A 348 -6.42 -3.78 -17.73
C GLU A 348 -7.45 -3.18 -16.79
N SER A 349 -8.57 -3.88 -16.59
CA SER A 349 -9.65 -3.49 -15.68
C SER A 349 -9.19 -3.21 -14.24
N HIS A 350 -8.28 -4.05 -13.73
CA HIS A 350 -7.67 -3.86 -12.41
C HIS A 350 -6.70 -2.67 -12.41
N SER A 351 -5.91 -2.50 -13.48
CA SER A 351 -5.00 -1.37 -13.64
C SER A 351 -5.73 -0.03 -13.68
N VAL A 352 -6.88 0.03 -14.37
CA VAL A 352 -7.78 1.18 -14.42
C VAL A 352 -8.25 1.56 -13.02
N SER A 353 -8.73 0.58 -12.26
CA SER A 353 -9.28 0.82 -10.91
C SER A 353 -8.20 1.40 -9.98
N PHE A 354 -6.96 0.90 -10.08
CA PHE A 354 -5.84 1.41 -9.28
C PHE A 354 -5.34 2.78 -9.75
N ALA A 355 -5.38 3.06 -11.05
CA ALA A 355 -5.01 4.36 -11.61
C ALA A 355 -5.89 5.52 -11.07
N TYR A 356 -7.16 5.26 -10.73
CA TYR A 356 -8.00 6.24 -10.03
C TYR A 356 -7.42 6.61 -8.65
N LEU A 357 -6.96 5.62 -7.89
CA LEU A 357 -6.34 5.88 -6.58
C LEU A 357 -4.97 6.55 -6.71
N VAL A 358 -4.20 6.21 -7.75
CA VAL A 358 -2.95 6.92 -8.10
C VAL A 358 -3.25 8.39 -8.33
N TYR A 359 -4.22 8.69 -9.20
CA TYR A 359 -4.55 10.07 -9.54
C TYR A 359 -5.14 10.84 -8.35
N ALA A 360 -6.06 10.23 -7.59
CA ALA A 360 -6.64 10.85 -6.40
C ALA A 360 -5.57 11.20 -5.35
N SER A 361 -4.67 10.26 -5.03
CA SER A 361 -3.59 10.53 -4.08
C SER A 361 -2.59 11.57 -4.61
N ALA A 362 -2.29 11.58 -5.92
CA ALA A 362 -1.45 12.60 -6.53
C ALA A 362 -2.11 14.00 -6.52
N TYR A 363 -3.40 14.07 -6.82
CA TYR A 363 -4.17 15.31 -6.81
C TYR A 363 -4.19 15.95 -5.42
N ILE A 364 -4.51 15.17 -4.38
CA ILE A 364 -4.53 15.65 -3.00
C ILE A 364 -3.12 16.03 -2.55
N LYS A 365 -2.09 15.24 -2.89
CA LYS A 365 -0.70 15.59 -2.60
C LYS A 365 -0.32 16.95 -3.18
N PHE A 366 -0.70 17.21 -4.43
CA PHE A 366 -0.34 18.43 -5.14
C PHE A 366 -1.04 19.66 -4.57
N HIS A 367 -2.37 19.59 -4.38
CA HIS A 367 -3.18 20.72 -3.94
C HIS A 367 -3.16 20.94 -2.43
N GLU A 368 -3.13 19.85 -1.65
CA GLU A 368 -3.29 19.86 -0.20
C GLU A 368 -2.23 19.00 0.51
N PRO A 369 -0.93 19.34 0.39
CA PRO A 369 0.16 18.52 0.90
C PRO A 369 0.12 18.31 2.42
N ALA A 370 -0.37 19.30 3.17
CA ALA A 370 -0.56 19.18 4.62
C ALA A 370 -1.64 18.15 4.97
N ILE A 371 -2.81 18.25 4.33
CA ILE A 371 -3.91 17.29 4.49
C ILE A 371 -3.45 15.90 4.09
N PHE A 372 -2.79 15.76 2.94
CA PHE A 372 -2.28 14.48 2.47
C PHE A 372 -1.33 13.84 3.48
N CYS A 373 -0.41 14.62 4.04
CA CYS A 373 0.53 14.14 5.05
C CYS A 373 -0.18 13.68 6.32
N ALA A 374 -1.09 14.49 6.87
CA ALA A 374 -1.86 14.12 8.07
C ALA A 374 -2.69 12.85 7.83
N ALA A 375 -3.33 12.75 6.67
CA ALA A 375 -4.13 11.61 6.28
C ALA A 375 -3.30 10.31 6.16
N LEU A 376 -2.11 10.38 5.56
CA LEU A 376 -1.18 9.26 5.47
C LEU A 376 -0.62 8.83 6.84
N LEU A 377 -0.38 9.79 7.74
CA LEU A 377 0.03 9.50 9.13
C LEU A 377 -1.07 8.73 9.87
N ASN A 378 -2.32 9.15 9.70
CA ASN A 378 -3.48 8.53 10.34
C ASN A 378 -3.86 7.16 9.74
N ALA A 379 -3.37 6.84 8.54
CA ALA A 379 -3.56 5.55 7.89
C ALA A 379 -2.43 4.53 8.14
N GLN A 380 -1.41 4.88 8.95
CA GLN A 380 -0.31 3.96 9.24
C GLN A 380 -0.74 2.76 10.10
N PRO A 381 -0.09 1.59 9.93
CA PRO A 381 1.02 1.31 9.01
C PRO A 381 0.58 1.03 7.56
N MET A 382 1.23 1.66 6.58
CA MET A 382 0.99 1.39 5.15
C MET A 382 2.11 0.60 4.46
N GLY A 383 3.28 0.49 5.10
CA GLY A 383 4.35 -0.44 4.72
C GLY A 383 5.43 0.08 3.76
N PHE A 384 5.18 1.17 3.01
CA PHE A 384 6.17 1.65 2.03
C PHE A 384 7.12 2.73 2.57
N TRP A 385 6.58 3.84 3.08
CA TRP A 385 7.35 4.94 3.67
C TRP A 385 7.11 5.04 5.17
N SER A 386 8.18 5.33 5.92
CA SER A 386 8.04 5.61 7.35
C SER A 386 7.36 6.97 7.57
N PRO A 387 6.71 7.19 8.73
CA PRO A 387 6.18 8.50 9.11
C PRO A 387 7.21 9.63 8.99
N HIS A 388 8.49 9.33 9.26
CA HIS A 388 9.59 10.28 9.09
C HIS A 388 9.77 10.71 7.63
N SER A 389 9.77 9.77 6.70
CA SER A 389 9.93 10.08 5.27
C SER A 389 8.76 10.89 4.75
N LEU A 390 7.54 10.56 5.17
CA LEU A 390 6.32 11.29 4.79
C LEU A 390 6.33 12.74 5.28
N THR A 391 6.64 12.95 6.56
CA THR A 391 6.72 14.31 7.12
C THR A 391 7.86 15.12 6.50
N ARG A 392 8.99 14.49 6.16
CA ARG A 392 10.08 15.16 5.44
C ARG A 392 9.68 15.55 4.02
N ASP A 393 8.92 14.70 3.34
CA ASP A 393 8.41 15.00 2.02
C ASP A 393 7.45 16.20 2.08
N ALA A 394 6.50 16.20 3.01
CA ALA A 394 5.61 17.33 3.24
C ALA A 394 6.39 18.64 3.53
N ARG A 395 7.42 18.58 4.37
CA ARG A 395 8.29 19.75 4.63
C ARG A 395 9.04 20.24 3.40
N ARG A 396 9.43 19.36 2.48
CA ARG A 396 10.03 19.75 1.19
C ARG A 396 9.03 20.49 0.29
N HIS A 397 7.74 20.24 0.48
CA HIS A 397 6.63 20.97 -0.16
C HIS A 397 6.22 22.24 0.61
N GLY A 398 6.99 22.66 1.63
CA GLY A 398 6.71 23.86 2.42
C GLY A 398 5.69 23.68 3.53
N VAL A 399 5.28 22.44 3.86
CA VAL A 399 4.37 22.18 4.98
C VAL A 399 5.11 22.32 6.31
N VAL A 400 4.53 23.09 7.23
CA VAL A 400 4.97 23.13 8.63
C VAL A 400 4.49 21.86 9.34
N VAL A 401 5.40 21.16 10.01
CA VAL A 401 5.09 19.95 10.79
C VAL A 401 5.50 20.17 12.23
N ASN A 402 4.51 20.19 13.11
CA ASN A 402 4.63 20.46 14.52
C ASN A 402 4.67 19.16 15.35
N GLN A 403 5.54 19.16 16.37
CA GLN A 403 5.67 18.04 17.31
C GLN A 403 4.42 17.85 18.19
N PRO A 404 4.24 16.68 18.84
CA PRO A 404 3.17 16.48 19.79
C PRO A 404 3.21 17.55 20.90
N CYS A 405 2.05 18.00 21.35
CA CYS A 405 1.89 18.99 22.41
C CYS A 405 0.71 18.58 23.29
N ILE A 406 0.92 18.52 24.61
CA ILE A 406 -0.08 18.00 25.54
C ILE A 406 -1.39 18.79 25.53
N ASN A 407 -1.34 20.08 25.19
CA ASN A 407 -2.51 20.96 25.16
C ASN A 407 -3.06 21.22 23.74
N ALA A 408 -2.31 20.91 22.68
CA ALA A 408 -2.74 21.17 21.30
C ALA A 408 -3.04 19.88 20.50
N SER A 409 -2.25 18.82 20.68
CA SER A 409 -2.40 17.58 19.92
C SER A 409 -3.66 16.80 20.29
N SER A 410 -4.42 16.40 19.27
CA SER A 410 -5.39 15.30 19.35
C SER A 410 -4.68 13.95 19.46
N ALA A 411 -5.45 12.86 19.58
CA ALA A 411 -4.87 11.52 19.63
C ALA A 411 -4.14 11.16 18.34
N LEU A 412 -4.76 11.42 17.19
CA LEU A 412 -4.18 11.29 15.86
C LEU A 412 -3.61 12.62 15.34
N ALA A 413 -2.91 12.57 14.20
CA ALA A 413 -2.44 13.78 13.54
C ALA A 413 -3.64 14.66 13.15
N SER A 414 -3.47 15.96 13.31
CA SER A 414 -4.49 16.99 13.06
C SER A 414 -3.87 18.15 12.28
N LEU A 415 -4.71 19.08 11.83
CA LEU A 415 -4.29 20.25 11.07
C LEU A 415 -4.60 21.52 11.86
N GLU A 416 -3.70 22.49 11.77
CA GLU A 416 -3.80 23.80 12.45
C GLU A 416 -3.58 24.90 11.41
N ASP A 417 -4.30 26.02 11.52
CA ASP A 417 -4.07 27.16 10.63
C ASP A 417 -2.66 27.75 10.88
N ASP A 418 -1.86 27.83 9.82
CA ASP A 418 -0.52 28.39 9.86
C ASP A 418 -0.21 29.11 8.53
N PRO A 419 -0.21 30.46 8.51
CA PRO A 419 0.10 31.25 7.32
C PRO A 419 1.50 31.03 6.75
N SER A 420 2.42 30.45 7.52
CA SER A 420 3.78 30.12 7.07
C SER A 420 3.87 28.76 6.36
N SER A 421 2.80 27.96 6.43
CA SER A 421 2.70 26.65 5.79
C SER A 421 2.06 26.76 4.40
N THR A 422 2.53 25.94 3.45
CA THR A 422 1.85 25.77 2.16
C THR A 422 0.38 25.37 2.38
N SER A 423 -0.52 25.96 1.59
CA SER A 423 -1.99 25.86 1.72
C SER A 423 -2.58 26.31 3.06
N GLY A 424 -1.81 27.05 3.87
CA GLY A 424 -2.25 27.69 5.10
C GLY A 424 -2.48 26.73 6.28
N LEU A 425 -2.09 25.47 6.16
CA LEU A 425 -2.29 24.44 7.19
C LEU A 425 -0.98 23.79 7.61
N ALA A 426 -0.72 23.74 8.91
CA ALA A 426 0.36 22.96 9.52
C ALA A 426 -0.16 21.60 9.98
N VAL A 427 0.70 20.58 9.92
CA VAL A 427 0.40 19.25 10.49
C VAL A 427 0.85 19.22 11.94
N ARG A 428 -0.07 18.94 12.87
CA ARG A 428 0.24 18.62 14.27
C ARG A 428 0.29 17.11 14.47
N LEU A 429 1.44 16.59 14.89
CA LEU A 429 1.56 15.17 15.26
C LEU A 429 0.64 14.83 16.44
N GLY A 430 -0.04 13.68 16.33
CA GLY A 430 -0.93 13.18 17.37
C GLY A 430 -0.19 12.60 18.56
N LEU A 431 -0.84 12.59 19.73
CA LEU A 431 -0.27 12.00 20.95
C LEU A 431 0.01 10.49 20.81
N SER A 432 -0.76 9.77 19.99
CA SER A 432 -0.56 8.34 19.76
C SER A 432 0.69 8.02 18.91
N SER A 433 1.34 9.03 18.33
CA SER A 433 2.64 8.82 17.67
C SER A 433 3.78 8.70 18.69
N VAL A 434 3.55 9.05 19.95
CA VAL A 434 4.56 8.97 21.01
C VAL A 434 4.68 7.51 21.46
N ARG A 435 5.91 7.03 21.52
CA ARG A 435 6.27 5.67 21.94
C ARG A 435 5.62 5.34 23.29
N GLY A 436 4.93 4.20 23.35
CA GLY A 436 4.27 3.73 24.57
C GLY A 436 2.92 4.40 24.87
N VAL A 437 2.50 5.39 24.08
CA VAL A 437 1.18 6.02 24.18
C VAL A 437 0.25 5.40 23.13
N GLY A 438 -0.65 4.53 23.58
CA GLY A 438 -1.67 3.93 22.72
C GLY A 438 -2.79 4.92 22.38
N ARG A 439 -3.64 4.55 21.41
CA ARG A 439 -4.75 5.39 20.93
C ARG A 439 -5.73 5.79 22.06
N GLU A 440 -6.18 4.81 22.85
CA GLU A 440 -7.11 5.04 23.96
C GLU A 440 -6.57 6.05 24.97
N LEU A 441 -5.32 5.87 25.42
CA LEU A 441 -4.66 6.81 26.32
C LEU A 441 -4.50 8.20 25.69
N ALA A 442 -4.18 8.26 24.41
CA ALA A 442 -4.05 9.53 23.69
C ALA A 442 -5.40 10.28 23.61
N ASP A 443 -6.51 9.57 23.40
CA ASP A 443 -7.86 10.13 23.43
C ASP A 443 -8.22 10.62 24.85
N ASP A 444 -7.91 9.84 25.89
CA ASP A 444 -8.13 10.22 27.30
C ASP A 444 -7.37 11.51 27.67
N ILE A 445 -6.10 11.60 27.26
CA ILE A 445 -5.29 12.82 27.46
C ILE A 445 -5.91 13.98 26.70
N ALA A 446 -6.32 13.76 25.46
CA ALA A 446 -6.89 14.81 24.62
C ALA A 446 -8.23 15.34 25.17
N ALA A 447 -9.03 14.49 25.81
CA ALA A 447 -10.36 14.83 26.32
C ALA A 447 -10.35 15.71 27.59
N GLN A 448 -9.26 15.69 28.37
CA GLN A 448 -9.20 16.39 29.68
C GLN A 448 -8.36 17.69 29.67
N ARG A 449 -7.97 18.13 28.47
CA ARG A 449 -7.27 19.42 28.23
C ARG A 449 -8.17 20.62 28.55
N PRO A 450 -7.61 21.81 28.85
CA PRO A 450 -6.18 22.09 29.00
C PRO A 450 -5.65 21.72 30.38
N TYR A 451 -4.37 21.33 30.42
CA TYR A 451 -3.59 21.11 31.62
C TYR A 451 -2.78 22.35 31.98
N VAL A 452 -2.59 22.59 33.28
CA VAL A 452 -1.74 23.70 33.76
C VAL A 452 -0.27 23.32 33.89
N ASP A 453 0.01 22.07 34.25
CA ASP A 453 1.35 21.51 34.38
C ASP A 453 1.33 19.97 34.27
N MET A 454 2.48 19.33 34.52
CA MET A 454 2.60 17.86 34.49
C MET A 454 1.88 17.16 35.65
N GLU A 455 1.78 17.79 36.83
CA GLU A 455 1.10 17.21 37.99
C GLU A 455 -0.41 17.15 37.75
N ASP A 456 -0.99 18.22 37.22
CA ASP A 456 -2.40 18.29 36.83
C ASP A 456 -2.76 17.20 35.81
N LEU A 457 -1.90 16.96 34.82
CA LEU A 457 -2.05 15.84 33.88
C LEU A 457 -2.07 14.48 34.60
N ALA A 458 -1.05 14.19 35.41
CA ALA A 458 -0.92 12.88 36.06
C ALA A 458 -2.09 12.57 37.01
N ARG A 459 -2.67 13.62 37.63
CA ARG A 459 -3.85 13.48 38.48
C ARG A 459 -5.12 13.27 37.66
N ARG A 460 -5.31 14.00 36.55
CA ARG A 460 -6.51 13.88 35.71
C ARG A 460 -6.54 12.59 34.88
N VAL A 461 -5.38 12.09 34.47
CA VAL A 461 -5.24 10.88 33.65
C VAL A 461 -4.50 9.78 34.45
N PRO A 462 -5.17 9.09 35.39
CA PRO A 462 -4.53 8.13 36.29
C PRO A 462 -4.03 6.84 35.59
N SER A 463 -4.41 6.61 34.32
CA SER A 463 -3.88 5.53 33.48
C SER A 463 -2.44 5.79 33.03
N LEU A 464 -1.94 7.02 33.14
CA LEU A 464 -0.55 7.36 32.84
C LEU A 464 0.42 6.69 33.81
N ASN A 465 1.43 6.05 33.25
CA ASN A 465 2.56 5.52 34.01
C ASN A 465 3.84 6.34 33.77
N THR A 466 4.87 6.06 34.56
CA THR A 466 6.18 6.71 34.48
C THR A 466 6.78 6.65 33.08
N ALA A 467 6.74 5.49 32.42
CA ALA A 467 7.32 5.32 31.10
C ALA A 467 6.62 6.21 30.04
N GLN A 468 5.30 6.38 30.14
CA GLN A 468 4.54 7.25 29.23
C GLN A 468 4.83 8.72 29.48
N LEU A 469 4.93 9.14 30.75
CA LEU A 469 5.35 10.51 31.10
C LEU A 469 6.77 10.81 30.61
N GLU A 470 7.71 9.87 30.77
CA GLU A 470 9.07 9.99 30.24
C GLU A 470 9.07 10.06 28.71
N SER A 471 8.25 9.26 28.02
CA SER A 471 8.14 9.32 26.56
C SER A 471 7.53 10.63 26.05
N LEU A 472 6.48 11.14 26.70
CA LEU A 472 5.88 12.45 26.40
C LEU A 472 6.87 13.60 26.64
N ALA A 473 7.63 13.53 27.75
CA ALA A 473 8.70 14.48 28.03
C ALA A 473 9.80 14.40 26.97
N THR A 474 10.23 13.19 26.59
CA THR A 474 11.26 12.98 25.57
C THR A 474 10.82 13.47 24.19
N ALA A 475 9.53 13.38 23.86
CA ALA A 475 8.94 13.97 22.65
C ALA A 475 8.87 15.51 22.70
N GLY A 476 9.07 16.12 23.87
CA GLY A 476 8.91 17.56 24.07
C GLY A 476 7.46 18.02 24.19
N ALA A 477 6.51 17.10 24.48
CA ALA A 477 5.09 17.42 24.52
C ALA A 477 4.69 18.43 25.61
N PHE A 478 5.56 18.61 26.62
CA PHE A 478 5.36 19.55 27.74
C PHE A 478 5.94 20.95 27.51
N GLY A 479 6.48 21.23 26.31
CA GLY A 479 7.06 22.55 26.00
C GLY A 479 6.10 23.73 26.17
N VAL A 480 4.79 23.48 26.12
CA VAL A 480 3.73 24.49 26.38
C VAL A 480 3.78 25.08 27.80
N PHE A 481 4.41 24.39 28.76
CA PHE A 481 4.58 24.88 30.14
C PHE A 481 5.83 25.77 30.32
N GLY A 482 6.59 26.04 29.25
CA GLY A 482 7.76 26.93 29.27
C GLY A 482 9.04 26.32 29.84
N GLY A 483 9.03 25.05 30.25
CA GLY A 483 10.21 24.32 30.74
C GLY A 483 11.03 23.67 29.62
N GLN A 484 12.30 23.33 29.90
CA GLN A 484 13.13 22.59 28.96
C GLN A 484 12.80 21.09 28.99
N ARG A 485 13.08 20.41 27.88
CA ARG A 485 12.81 18.97 27.73
C ARG A 485 13.48 18.12 28.81
N ARG A 486 14.71 18.48 29.20
CA ARG A 486 15.48 17.77 30.23
C ARG A 486 14.87 17.94 31.63
N ASP A 487 14.31 19.11 31.92
CA ASP A 487 13.60 19.37 33.19
C ASP A 487 12.32 18.52 33.29
N ALA A 488 11.55 18.45 32.20
CA ALA A 488 10.35 17.62 32.15
C ALA A 488 10.69 16.12 32.31
N LEU A 489 11.78 15.66 31.70
CA LEU A 489 12.23 14.27 31.82
C LEU A 489 12.66 13.94 33.25
N TRP A 490 13.35 14.87 33.92
CA TRP A 490 13.69 14.75 35.34
C TRP A 490 12.43 14.62 36.22
N ALA A 491 11.45 15.51 36.00
CA ALA A 491 10.24 15.56 36.79
C ALA A 491 9.30 14.36 36.58
N ALA A 492 9.34 13.70 35.41
CA ALA A 492 8.41 12.63 35.03
C ALA A 492 8.28 11.51 36.07
N GLY A 493 9.41 11.05 36.63
CA GLY A 493 9.43 10.00 37.66
C GLY A 493 8.74 10.39 38.97
N ALA A 494 8.92 11.65 39.40
CA ALA A 494 8.26 12.18 40.59
C ALA A 494 6.77 12.43 40.33
N VAL A 495 6.45 13.08 39.21
CA VAL A 495 5.07 13.41 38.79
C VAL A 495 4.20 12.15 38.67
N ALA A 496 4.74 11.03 38.20
CA ALA A 496 4.02 9.76 38.12
C ALA A 496 3.48 9.26 39.48
N GLN A 497 4.02 9.76 40.59
CA GLN A 497 3.57 9.44 41.94
C GLN A 497 2.45 10.36 42.44
N SER A 498 2.20 11.50 41.77
CA SER A 498 1.10 12.40 42.12
C SER A 498 -0.20 11.87 41.52
N ARG A 499 -0.97 11.19 42.37
CA ARG A 499 -2.24 10.57 42.02
C ARG A 499 -3.40 11.22 42.77
N PRO A 500 -4.65 11.11 42.28
CA PRO A 500 -5.84 11.70 42.92
C PRO A 500 -6.03 11.33 44.38
N ASP A 501 -5.61 10.13 44.78
CA ASP A 501 -5.68 9.58 46.14
C ASP A 501 -4.61 10.17 47.09
N ARG A 502 -3.71 11.03 46.59
CA ARG A 502 -2.70 11.74 47.38
C ARG A 502 -2.99 13.24 47.40
N LEU A 503 -2.53 13.92 48.46
CA LEU A 503 -2.59 15.38 48.54
C LEU A 503 -1.80 15.99 47.37
N ALA A 504 -2.34 17.05 46.78
CA ALA A 504 -1.64 17.77 45.70
C ALA A 504 -0.47 18.58 46.27
N GLY A 505 0.62 18.71 45.51
CA GLY A 505 1.75 19.57 45.85
C GLY A 505 2.69 19.05 46.95
N ILE A 506 2.48 17.84 47.49
CA ILE A 506 3.40 17.21 48.46
C ILE A 506 4.45 16.30 47.81
N THR A 507 4.36 16.10 46.49
CA THR A 507 5.28 15.23 45.74
C THR A 507 6.65 15.89 45.63
N THR A 508 7.66 15.28 46.22
CA THR A 508 9.04 15.78 46.16
C THR A 508 9.73 15.39 44.85
N GLY A 509 10.61 16.24 44.34
CA GLY A 509 11.41 15.95 43.13
C GLY A 509 10.76 16.38 41.81
N MET A 510 9.64 17.11 41.85
CA MET A 510 9.01 17.69 40.66
C MET A 510 9.79 18.88 40.08
N GLN A 511 10.56 19.57 40.92
CA GLN A 511 11.46 20.63 40.47
C GLN A 511 12.82 20.05 40.11
N SER A 512 13.23 20.28 38.86
CA SER A 512 14.56 19.95 38.38
C SER A 512 15.60 20.91 38.98
N PRO A 513 16.81 20.43 39.33
CA PRO A 513 17.94 21.34 39.51
C PRO A 513 18.25 22.07 38.20
N ALA A 514 19.13 23.08 38.23
CA ALA A 514 19.60 23.73 37.00
C ALA A 514 20.37 22.73 36.13
N LEU A 515 19.69 22.16 35.13
CA LEU A 515 20.27 21.24 34.16
C LEU A 515 20.63 22.01 32.89
N PRO A 516 21.73 21.65 32.20
CA PRO A 516 22.01 22.21 30.88
C PRO A 516 20.88 21.82 29.92
N GLY A 517 20.66 22.62 28.89
CA GLY A 517 19.75 22.26 27.80
C GLY A 517 20.25 21.08 26.97
N MET A 518 19.38 20.55 26.11
CA MET A 518 19.76 19.54 25.13
C MET A 518 20.37 20.22 23.90
N GLU A 519 21.52 19.69 23.45
CA GLU A 519 22.12 20.09 22.18
C GLU A 519 21.21 19.67 21.00
N PRO A 520 21.27 20.34 19.84
CA PRO A 520 20.42 20.02 18.68
C PRO A 520 20.47 18.54 18.25
N ALA A 521 21.64 17.90 18.37
CA ALA A 521 21.80 16.47 18.09
C ALA A 521 21.08 15.59 19.12
N GLU A 522 21.11 15.96 20.41
CA GLU A 522 20.40 15.26 21.47
C GLU A 522 18.88 15.38 21.28
N VAL A 523 18.39 16.57 20.90
CA VAL A 523 16.96 16.79 20.57
C VAL A 523 16.52 15.90 19.42
N ALA A 524 17.30 15.83 18.33
CA ALA A 524 16.96 14.99 17.18
C ALA A 524 16.95 13.48 17.54
N ILE A 525 17.88 13.02 18.38
CA ILE A 525 17.87 11.64 18.88
C ILE A 525 16.63 11.38 19.75
N ALA A 526 16.28 12.32 20.63
CA ALA A 526 15.09 12.23 21.46
C ALA A 526 13.80 12.18 20.62
N ASP A 527 13.69 13.03 19.59
CA ASP A 527 12.55 13.04 18.67
C ASP A 527 12.40 11.70 17.92
N LEU A 528 13.51 11.16 17.38
CA LEU A 528 13.49 9.85 16.70
C LEU A 528 13.16 8.69 17.64
N TRP A 529 13.65 8.73 18.88
CA TRP A 529 13.35 7.70 19.86
C TRP A 529 11.88 7.76 20.30
N ALA A 530 11.35 8.97 20.50
CA ALA A 530 10.02 9.18 21.05
C ALA A 530 8.92 9.07 20.00
N THR A 531 9.12 9.58 18.78
CA THR A 531 8.06 9.63 17.74
C THR A 531 8.46 8.95 16.43
N GLY A 532 9.74 8.60 16.27
CA GLY A 532 10.29 8.17 14.99
C GLY A 532 10.49 9.30 13.99
N ILE A 533 10.18 10.56 14.32
CA ILE A 533 10.18 11.70 13.40
C ILE A 533 11.07 12.82 13.94
N ALA A 534 12.15 13.16 13.23
CA ALA A 534 12.95 14.35 13.52
C ALA A 534 12.53 15.54 12.64
N PRO A 535 11.91 16.60 13.21
CA PRO A 535 11.39 17.73 12.45
C PRO A 535 12.53 18.60 11.86
N ASN A 536 13.68 18.66 12.55
CA ASN A 536 14.85 19.42 12.10
C ASN A 536 15.69 18.70 11.03
N GLY A 537 15.21 17.55 10.53
CA GLY A 537 15.85 16.79 9.46
C GLY A 537 16.58 15.55 9.95
N HIS A 538 17.30 14.91 9.02
CA HIS A 538 17.98 13.64 9.28
C HIS A 538 19.24 13.87 10.13
N PRO A 539 19.60 12.96 11.06
CA PRO A 539 20.79 13.12 11.92
C PRO A 539 22.12 13.31 11.16
N THR A 540 22.18 12.97 9.88
CA THR A 540 23.35 13.21 9.03
C THR A 540 23.71 14.69 8.87
N ILE A 541 22.79 15.63 9.14
CA ILE A 541 23.10 17.06 9.15
C ILE A 541 24.23 17.40 10.13
N PHE A 542 24.27 16.73 11.30
CA PHE A 542 25.28 16.95 12.33
C PHE A 542 26.66 16.41 11.91
N LEU A 543 26.70 15.52 10.91
CA LEU A 543 27.92 14.95 10.35
C LEU A 543 28.31 15.62 9.02
N ARG A 544 27.53 16.59 8.52
CA ARG A 544 27.68 17.11 7.15
C ARG A 544 29.04 17.74 6.90
N GLY A 545 29.61 18.44 7.88
CA GLY A 545 30.98 18.98 7.80
C GLY A 545 32.00 17.87 7.56
N LYS A 546 32.06 16.89 8.47
CA LYS A 546 32.98 15.74 8.38
C LYS A 546 32.81 14.94 7.08
N LEU A 547 31.57 14.71 6.64
CA LEU A 547 31.29 14.01 5.39
C LEU A 547 31.80 14.80 4.18
N ARG A 548 31.75 16.14 4.23
CA ARG A 548 32.27 16.98 3.15
C ARG A 548 33.80 16.91 3.11
N ASP A 549 34.46 16.91 4.27
CA ASP A 549 35.91 16.76 4.39
C ASP A 549 36.39 15.39 3.87
N LEU A 550 35.54 14.36 3.96
CA LEU A 550 35.76 13.03 3.39
C LEU A 550 35.39 12.93 1.89
N GLY A 551 35.00 14.02 1.24
CA GLY A 551 34.63 14.05 -0.18
C GLY A 551 33.24 13.46 -0.50
N VAL A 552 32.41 13.18 0.50
CA VAL A 552 31.08 12.59 0.29
C VAL A 552 30.11 13.65 -0.24
N CYS A 553 29.64 13.49 -1.47
CA CYS A 553 28.68 14.40 -2.08
C CYS A 553 27.24 14.15 -1.58
N THR A 554 26.44 15.21 -1.50
CA THR A 554 25.00 15.14 -1.22
C THR A 554 24.23 14.65 -2.44
N ALA A 555 22.99 14.20 -2.23
CA ALA A 555 22.12 13.80 -3.34
C ALA A 555 21.80 14.97 -4.28
N ASP A 556 21.67 16.19 -3.74
CA ASP A 556 21.34 17.38 -4.53
C ASP A 556 22.53 17.79 -5.43
N GLU A 557 23.75 17.63 -4.94
CA GLU A 557 24.99 17.86 -5.70
C GLU A 557 25.18 16.84 -6.85
N LEU A 558 24.54 15.65 -6.80
CA LEU A 558 24.74 14.61 -7.83
C LEU A 558 24.37 15.08 -9.23
N SER A 559 23.33 15.91 -9.35
CA SER A 559 22.89 16.46 -10.64
C SER A 559 23.93 17.33 -11.33
N SER A 560 24.90 17.85 -10.57
CA SER A 560 25.98 18.70 -11.05
C SER A 560 27.30 17.96 -11.28
N LEU A 561 27.37 16.67 -10.93
CA LEU A 561 28.58 15.86 -11.08
C LEU A 561 28.56 15.09 -12.41
N PRO A 562 29.73 14.90 -13.06
CA PRO A 562 29.83 14.08 -14.26
C PRO A 562 29.45 12.63 -13.99
N ASP A 563 28.76 11.99 -14.93
CA ASP A 563 28.48 10.55 -14.87
C ASP A 563 29.77 9.74 -14.72
N GLY A 564 29.79 8.83 -13.74
CA GLY A 564 30.95 7.95 -13.47
C GLY A 564 32.02 8.54 -12.55
N SER A 565 31.85 9.77 -12.02
CA SER A 565 32.79 10.38 -11.07
C SER A 565 32.59 9.91 -9.61
N ARG A 566 32.03 8.71 -9.41
CA ARG A 566 31.51 8.23 -8.13
C ARG A 566 32.29 7.06 -7.56
#